data_AF-A0A919R1D0-F1
#
_entry.id   AF-A0A919R1D0-F1
#
_cell.length_a   1.000
_cell.length_b   1.000
_cell.length_c   1.000
_cell.angle_alpha   90.00
_cell.angle_beta   90.00
_cell.angle_gamma   90.00
#
_symmetry.space_group_name_H-M   'P 1'
#
loop_
_entity.id
_entity.type
_entity.pdbx_description
1 polymer ?
#
loop_
_entity_poly.entity_id
_entity_poly.type
_entity_poly.pdbx_seq_one_letter_code
_entity_poly.pdbx_strand_id
1 'polypeptide(L)'
;MLSCGALVRVHARPGKEHEVERLLRDAVRMVNEETWTETWFGLRIDCVTFGMFDAFDDPAARRANLSGAMVGRLLARSDELFVRPPTVEKVDVLAAKLPARIDRF
;
A
#
# COMPACT_ATOMS: atom_id res chain seq x y z
N MET A 1 -19.31 -0.39 -1.44
CA MET A 1 -18.76 -1.10 -2.62
C MET A 1 -17.46 -0.42 -2.96
N LEU A 2 -16.36 -1.17 -3.11
CA LEU A 2 -15.07 -0.57 -3.48
C LEU A 2 -15.19 0.14 -4.83
N SER A 3 -14.84 1.42 -4.86
CA SER A 3 -15.01 2.29 -6.01
C SER A 3 -13.71 3.00 -6.41
N CYS A 4 -12.76 3.10 -5.49
CA CYS A 4 -11.48 3.75 -5.75
C CYS A 4 -10.33 3.06 -5.02
N GLY A 5 -9.11 3.36 -5.43
CA GLY A 5 -7.91 2.82 -4.81
C GLY A 5 -6.71 3.76 -4.92
N ALA A 6 -5.65 3.37 -4.24
CA ALA A 6 -4.33 3.98 -4.32
C ALA A 6 -3.30 2.90 -4.68
N LEU A 7 -2.50 3.17 -5.68
CA LEU A 7 -1.33 2.38 -6.03
C LEU A 7 -0.08 3.20 -5.75
N VAL A 8 0.72 2.76 -4.78
CA VAL A 8 2.03 3.36 -4.50
C VAL A 8 3.11 2.42 -5.01
N ARG A 9 4.01 2.94 -5.84
CA ARG A 9 5.15 2.19 -6.39
C ARG A 9 6.46 2.75 -5.89
N VAL A 10 7.37 1.85 -5.54
CA VAL A 10 8.72 2.17 -5.09
C VAL A 10 9.74 1.36 -5.88
N HIS A 11 10.89 1.96 -6.17
CA HIS A 11 12.00 1.29 -6.86
C HIS A 11 13.16 1.18 -5.88
N ALA A 12 13.45 -0.03 -5.44
CA ALA A 12 14.51 -0.31 -4.48
C ALA A 12 15.87 0.10 -5.05
N ARG A 13 16.74 0.63 -4.19
CA ARG A 13 18.17 0.75 -4.50
C ARG A 13 18.80 -0.64 -4.63
N PRO A 14 19.86 -0.78 -5.44
CA PRO A 14 20.64 -2.02 -5.50
C PRO A 14 21.06 -2.48 -4.10
N GLY A 15 20.73 -3.72 -3.75
CA GLY A 15 21.03 -4.32 -2.45
C GLY A 15 20.04 -4.00 -1.32
N LYS A 16 18.98 -3.22 -1.60
CA LYS A 16 17.92 -2.87 -0.64
C LYS A 16 16.61 -3.64 -0.86
N GLU A 17 16.55 -4.51 -1.86
CA GLU A 17 15.33 -5.22 -2.29
C GLU A 17 14.73 -6.06 -1.16
N HIS A 18 15.57 -6.79 -0.42
CA HIS A 18 15.12 -7.60 0.72
C HIS A 18 14.60 -6.74 1.87
N GLU A 19 15.20 -5.58 2.09
CA GLU A 19 14.76 -4.65 3.11
C GLU A 19 13.41 -4.00 2.78
N VAL A 20 13.19 -3.67 1.50
CA VAL A 20 11.89 -3.19 1.01
C VAL A 20 10.83 -4.29 1.12
N GLU A 21 11.16 -5.54 0.77
CA GLU A 21 10.24 -6.67 0.95
C GLU A 21 9.84 -6.84 2.42
N ARG A 22 10.81 -6.83 3.35
CA ARG A 22 10.55 -6.94 4.79
C ARG A 22 9.68 -5.80 5.29
N LEU A 23 9.97 -4.56 4.87
CA LEU A 23 9.17 -3.39 5.23
C LEU A 23 7.70 -3.56 4.84
N LEU A 24 7.42 -4.07 3.63
CA LEU A 24 6.05 -4.32 3.17
C LEU A 24 5.38 -5.48 3.92
N ARG A 25 6.11 -6.55 4.24
CA ARG A 25 5.56 -7.67 5.02
C ARG A 25 5.21 -7.25 6.44
N ASP A 26 6.04 -6.42 7.06
CA ASP A 26 5.81 -5.92 8.41
C ASP A 26 4.67 -4.90 8.45
N ALA A 27 4.46 -4.15 7.37
CA ALA A 27 3.41 -3.16 7.24
C ALA A 27 1.99 -3.73 7.40
N VAL A 28 1.78 -5.01 7.07
CA VAL A 28 0.45 -5.63 7.19
C VAL A 28 -0.10 -5.56 8.62
N ARG A 29 0.77 -5.59 9.64
CA ARG A 29 0.35 -5.46 11.04
C ARG A 29 -0.22 -4.07 11.33
N MET A 30 0.44 -3.03 10.81
CA MET A 30 -0.02 -1.64 10.94
C MET A 30 -1.33 -1.42 10.20
N VAL A 31 -1.45 -1.95 8.98
CA VAL A 31 -2.68 -1.79 8.19
C VAL A 31 -3.86 -2.53 8.82
N ASN A 32 -3.63 -3.67 9.49
CA ASN A 32 -4.68 -4.37 10.23
C ASN A 32 -5.23 -3.58 11.43
N GLU A 33 -4.51 -2.57 11.92
CA GLU A 33 -4.99 -1.65 12.96
C GLU A 33 -5.88 -0.54 12.38
N GLU A 34 -5.88 -0.35 11.06
CA GLU A 34 -6.70 0.64 10.37
C GLU A 34 -8.11 0.09 10.09
N THR A 35 -9.12 0.64 10.76
CA THR A 35 -10.52 0.19 10.60
C THR A 35 -11.16 0.59 9.26
N TRP A 36 -10.53 1.51 8.53
CA TRP A 36 -11.02 2.05 7.25
C TRP A 36 -10.40 1.40 6.02
N THR A 37 -9.35 0.60 6.18
CA THR A 37 -8.67 -0.05 5.05
C THR A 37 -9.32 -1.40 4.80
N GLU A 38 -10.31 -1.44 3.91
CA GLU A 38 -11.07 -2.67 3.61
C GLU A 38 -10.23 -3.74 2.90
N THR A 39 -9.27 -3.33 2.07
CA THR A 39 -8.42 -4.24 1.32
C THR A 39 -7.07 -3.59 1.06
N TRP A 40 -6.00 -4.32 1.38
CA TRP A 40 -4.62 -3.89 1.23
C TRP A 40 -3.76 -5.03 0.70
N PHE A 41 -2.83 -4.72 -0.20
CA PHE A 41 -1.84 -5.68 -0.70
C PHE A 41 -0.45 -5.06 -0.72
N GLY A 42 0.52 -5.78 -0.13
CA GLY A 42 1.93 -5.54 -0.39
C GLY A 42 2.35 -6.28 -1.68
N LEU A 43 3.00 -5.56 -2.59
CA LEU A 43 3.28 -6.05 -3.95
C LEU A 43 4.78 -6.15 -4.20
N ARG A 44 5.18 -7.25 -4.85
CA ARG A 44 6.39 -7.30 -5.68
C ARG A 44 5.93 -7.27 -7.14
N ILE A 45 6.36 -6.26 -7.88
CA ILE A 45 5.98 -6.07 -9.30
C ILE A 45 7.04 -6.69 -10.21
N ASP A 46 8.33 -6.47 -9.89
CA ASP A 46 9.46 -7.11 -10.55
C ASP A 46 10.63 -7.30 -9.55
N CYS A 47 11.85 -7.50 -10.04
CA CYS A 47 13.02 -7.73 -9.18
C CYS A 47 13.39 -6.53 -8.29
N VAL A 48 13.12 -5.30 -8.72
CA VAL A 48 13.50 -4.05 -8.02
C VAL A 48 12.32 -3.13 -7.75
N THR A 49 11.15 -3.40 -8.34
CA THR A 49 9.94 -2.61 -8.17
C THR A 49 8.97 -3.31 -7.23
N PHE A 50 8.54 -2.56 -6.22
CA PHE A 50 7.58 -2.99 -5.21
C PHE A 50 6.45 -1.98 -5.10
N GLY A 51 5.41 -2.31 -4.35
CA GLY A 51 4.33 -1.37 -4.11
C GLY A 51 3.33 -1.79 -3.06
N MET A 52 2.30 -0.98 -2.95
CA MET A 52 1.08 -1.26 -2.20
C MET A 52 -0.12 -0.86 -3.02
N PHE A 53 -1.16 -1.69 -2.96
CA PHE A 53 -2.46 -1.39 -3.53
C PHE A 53 -3.53 -1.48 -2.46
N ASP A 54 -4.28 -0.40 -2.34
CA ASP A 54 -5.30 -0.25 -1.33
C ASP A 54 -6.61 0.11 -2.04
N ALA A 55 -7.72 -0.49 -1.63
CA ALA A 55 -9.04 -0.20 -2.18
C ALA A 55 -10.02 0.27 -1.11
N PHE A 56 -10.87 1.22 -1.51
CA PHE A 56 -11.78 1.94 -0.63
C PHE A 56 -13.17 2.07 -1.27
N ASP A 57 -14.18 2.20 -0.43
CA ASP A 57 -15.56 2.48 -0.83
C ASP A 57 -15.79 3.96 -1.18
N ASP A 58 -15.03 4.87 -0.55
CA ASP A 58 -15.15 6.32 -0.73
C ASP A 58 -13.78 7.03 -0.98
N PRO A 59 -13.72 7.99 -1.91
CA PRO A 59 -12.54 8.84 -2.12
C PRO A 59 -12.00 9.59 -0.90
N ALA A 60 -12.79 9.87 0.16
CA ALA A 60 -12.25 10.48 1.38
C ALA A 60 -11.38 9.49 2.16
N ALA A 61 -11.77 8.21 2.23
CA ALA A 61 -10.95 7.15 2.82
C ALA A 61 -9.61 7.00 2.09
N ARG A 62 -9.62 7.03 0.75
CA ARG A 62 -8.38 7.08 -0.05
C ARG A 62 -7.48 8.25 0.32
N ARG A 63 -8.03 9.45 0.50
CA ARG A 63 -7.24 10.63 0.90
C ARG A 63 -6.64 10.47 2.29
N ALA A 64 -7.40 9.95 3.24
CA ALA A 64 -6.93 9.71 4.61
C ALA A 64 -5.79 8.69 4.63
N ASN A 65 -5.92 7.58 3.90
CA ASN A 65 -4.88 6.56 3.76
C ASN A 65 -3.57 7.15 3.17
N LEU A 66 -3.65 7.99 2.13
CA LEU A 66 -2.48 8.63 1.54
C LEU A 66 -1.77 9.63 2.47
N SER A 67 -2.45 10.08 3.53
CA SER A 67 -1.88 10.86 4.63
C SER A 67 -1.57 10.03 5.88
N GLY A 68 -1.71 8.71 5.78
CA GLY A 68 -1.60 7.76 6.89
C GLY A 68 -0.16 7.43 7.29
N ALA A 69 -0.04 6.73 8.42
CA ALA A 69 1.23 6.40 9.04
C ALA A 69 2.16 5.58 8.12
N MET A 70 1.60 4.67 7.31
CA MET A 70 2.39 3.83 6.41
C MET A 70 3.09 4.64 5.31
N VAL A 71 2.38 5.59 4.68
CA VAL A 71 2.98 6.50 3.69
C VAL A 71 4.05 7.36 4.36
N GLY A 72 3.80 7.87 5.57
CA GLY A 72 4.80 8.59 6.37
C GLY A 72 6.07 7.78 6.61
N ARG A 73 5.96 6.49 6.98
CA ARG A 73 7.12 5.60 7.19
C ARG A 73 7.90 5.32 5.92
N LEU A 74 7.22 5.18 4.78
CA LEU A 74 7.87 5.04 3.47
C LEU A 74 8.66 6.29 3.09
N LEU A 75 8.06 7.46 3.27
CA LEU A 75 8.71 8.74 2.96
C LEU A 75 9.92 8.98 3.86
N ALA A 76 9.82 8.66 5.16
CA ALA A 76 10.92 8.79 6.11
C ALA A 76 12.15 7.94 5.74
N ARG A 77 11.97 6.86 4.96
CA ARG A 77 13.06 5.97 4.51
C ARG A 77 13.37 6.09 3.02
N SER A 78 12.78 7.06 2.32
CA SER A 78 12.84 7.11 0.86
C SER A 78 14.26 7.29 0.34
N ASP A 79 15.05 8.18 0.94
CA ASP A 79 16.43 8.41 0.48
C ASP A 79 17.34 7.19 0.68
N GLU A 80 17.09 6.44 1.76
CA GLU A 80 17.83 5.22 2.11
C GLU A 80 17.48 4.05 1.18
N LEU A 81 16.20 3.85 0.90
CA LEU A 81 15.71 2.61 0.29
C LEU A 81 15.44 2.72 -1.20
N PHE A 82 15.15 3.90 -1.74
CA PHE A 82 14.64 4.04 -3.09
C PHE A 82 15.56 4.86 -4.00
N VAL A 83 15.66 4.46 -5.26
CA VAL A 83 16.45 5.20 -6.27
C VAL A 83 15.79 6.52 -6.68
N ARG A 84 14.49 6.67 -6.40
CA ARG A 84 13.67 7.85 -6.68
C ARG A 84 12.49 7.90 -5.71
N PRO A 85 11.84 9.06 -5.55
CA PRO A 85 10.64 9.16 -4.72
C PRO A 85 9.55 8.15 -5.12
N PRO A 86 8.74 7.66 -4.16
CA PRO A 86 7.59 6.83 -4.46
C PRO A 86 6.63 7.51 -5.45
N THR A 87 6.09 6.74 -6.40
CA THR A 87 5.03 7.21 -7.29
C THR A 87 3.68 6.86 -6.68
N VAL A 88 2.75 7.82 -6.63
CA VAL A 88 1.40 7.62 -6.09
C VAL A 88 0.39 7.80 -7.21
N GLU A 89 -0.37 6.75 -7.49
CA GLU A 89 -1.40 6.72 -8.52
C GLU A 89 -2.77 6.56 -7.85
N LYS A 90 -3.66 7.53 -8.09
CA LYS A 90 -5.07 7.41 -7.73
C LYS A 90 -5.77 6.62 -8.82
N VAL A 91 -6.43 5.53 -8.46
CA VAL A 91 -7.11 4.66 -9.42
C VAL A 91 -8.59 4.53 -9.09
N ASP A 92 -9.37 4.24 -10.12
CA ASP A 92 -10.79 3.90 -10.01
C ASP A 92 -10.93 2.38 -10.07
N VAL A 93 -11.69 1.81 -9.14
CA VAL A 93 -11.91 0.36 -9.06
C VAL A 93 -13.20 0.05 -9.82
N LEU A 94 -13.05 -0.49 -11.03
CA LEU A 94 -14.17 -0.79 -11.91
C LEU A 94 -14.95 -2.05 -11.49
N ALA A 95 -14.24 -3.01 -10.87
CA ALA A 95 -14.82 -4.24 -10.35
C ALA A 95 -13.89 -4.85 -9.28
N ALA A 96 -14.47 -5.52 -8.29
CA ALA A 96 -13.73 -6.22 -7.24
C ALA A 96 -14.42 -7.54 -6.87
N LYS A 97 -13.61 -8.59 -6.67
CA LYS A 97 -14.04 -9.86 -6.05
C LYS A 97 -13.17 -10.08 -4.82
N LEU A 98 -13.80 -10.12 -3.66
CA LEU A 98 -13.13 -10.33 -2.38
C LEU A 98 -13.68 -11.57 -1.68
N PRO A 99 -12.93 -12.19 -0.75
CA PRO A 99 -13.50 -13.17 0.18
C PRO A 99 -14.70 -12.56 0.91
N ALA A 100 -15.72 -13.36 1.21
CA ALA A 100 -16.81 -12.91 2.07
C ALA A 100 -16.22 -12.51 3.43
N ARG A 101 -16.58 -11.33 3.94
CA ARG A 101 -16.26 -10.94 5.31
C ARG A 101 -17.01 -11.92 6.22
N ILE A 102 -16.29 -12.90 6.77
CA ILE A 102 -16.78 -13.64 7.92
C ILE A 102 -16.48 -12.72 9.08
N ASP A 103 -17.50 -12.01 9.56
CA ASP A 103 -17.41 -11.24 10.80
C ASP A 103 -16.89 -12.20 11.87
N ARG A 104 -15.63 -12.03 12.26
CA ARG A 104 -15.06 -12.81 13.36
C ARG A 104 -15.76 -12.31 14.63
N PHE A 105 -16.58 -13.19 15.21
CA PHE A 105 -17.15 -13.05 16.56
C PHE A 105 -16.06 -12.79 17.60
#